data_AF-A0A2N1U4F3-F1
#
_entry.id   AF-A0A2N1U4F3-F1
#
_cell.length_a   1.000
_cell.length_b   1.000
_cell.length_c   1.000
_cell.angle_alpha   90.00
_cell.angle_beta   90.00
_cell.angle_gamma   90.00
#
_symmetry.space_group_name_H-M   'P 1'
#
loop_
_entity.id
_entity.type
_entity.pdbx_description
1 polymer ?
#
loop_
_entity_poly.entity_id
_entity_poly.type
_entity_poly.pdbx_seq_one_letter_code
_entity_poly.pdbx_strand_id
1 'polypeptide(L)'
;MKKISSLLVVFITAAAGFWLGGVLTRPPARVVDSSRVEACLEIYRCYREHGDQQKLASDLEPLALSPRDFQEIIDRFIYYRTRKSSMDQAMKLLNAFKMGYDIDAASVYEISGMASEPFRLDAEILAVFESRPELIKKAFEEKNDEQSSS
;
A
#
# COMPACT_ATOMS: atom_id res chain seq x y z
N MET A 1 -35.66 -41.16 9.38
CA MET A 1 -34.92 -40.00 9.91
C MET A 1 -33.42 -40.23 10.19
N LYS A 2 -32.87 -41.46 10.23
CA LYS A 2 -31.44 -41.71 10.52
C LYS A 2 -30.44 -41.35 9.39
N LYS A 3 -30.87 -41.36 8.11
CA LYS A 3 -29.97 -41.12 6.96
C LYS A 3 -29.56 -39.65 6.77
N ILE A 4 -30.43 -38.71 7.16
CA ILE A 4 -30.19 -37.26 7.03
C ILE A 4 -29.17 -36.78 8.09
N SER A 5 -29.25 -37.34 9.30
CA SER A 5 -28.30 -37.03 10.39
C SER A 5 -26.88 -37.50 10.06
N SER A 6 -26.71 -38.68 9.47
CA SER A 6 -25.39 -39.18 9.06
C SER A 6 -24.77 -38.34 7.94
N LEU A 7 -25.58 -37.92 6.96
CA LEU A 7 -25.11 -37.07 5.84
C LEU A 7 -24.62 -35.69 6.34
N LEU A 8 -25.35 -35.09 7.28
CA LEU A 8 -25.01 -33.78 7.85
C LEU A 8 -23.70 -33.82 8.65
N VAL A 9 -23.45 -34.90 9.40
CA VAL A 9 -22.18 -35.10 10.11
C VAL A 9 -21.01 -35.19 9.12
N VAL A 10 -21.16 -35.93 8.02
CA VAL A 10 -20.13 -36.04 6.98
C VAL A 10 -19.82 -34.66 6.37
N PHE A 11 -20.84 -33.86 6.03
CA PHE A 11 -20.62 -32.51 5.51
C PHE A 11 -19.92 -31.58 6.50
N ILE A 12 -20.27 -31.64 7.79
CA ILE A 12 -19.61 -30.84 8.82
C ILE A 12 -18.15 -31.27 8.97
N THR A 13 -17.86 -32.56 9.01
CA THR A 13 -16.48 -33.05 9.10
C THR A 13 -15.65 -32.73 7.86
N ALA A 14 -16.24 -32.79 6.66
CA ALA A 14 -15.57 -32.40 5.42
C ALA A 14 -15.30 -30.90 5.37
N ALA A 15 -16.29 -30.08 5.76
CA ALA A 15 -16.12 -28.64 5.85
C ALA A 15 -15.06 -28.25 6.89
N ALA A 16 -15.05 -28.90 8.05
CA ALA A 16 -14.05 -28.68 9.10
C ALA A 16 -12.66 -29.11 8.64
N GLY A 17 -12.52 -30.28 8.00
CA GLY A 17 -11.25 -30.75 7.45
C GLY A 17 -10.71 -29.85 6.34
N PHE A 18 -11.59 -29.34 5.46
CA PHE A 18 -11.23 -28.37 4.43
C PHE A 18 -10.80 -27.03 5.03
N TRP A 19 -11.51 -26.54 6.05
CA TRP A 19 -11.15 -25.30 6.76
C TRP A 19 -9.82 -25.42 7.49
N LEU A 20 -9.62 -26.48 8.27
CA LEU A 20 -8.38 -26.75 8.99
C LEU A 20 -7.20 -26.89 8.01
N GLY A 21 -7.37 -27.70 6.96
CA GLY A 21 -6.36 -27.86 5.92
C GLY A 21 -6.01 -26.53 5.24
N GLY A 22 -7.03 -25.72 4.90
CA GLY A 22 -6.84 -24.42 4.27
C GLY A 22 -6.23 -23.34 5.16
N VAL A 23 -6.31 -23.46 6.50
CA VAL A 23 -5.61 -22.57 7.44
C VAL A 23 -4.16 -22.99 7.61
N LEU A 24 -3.89 -24.30 7.67
CA LEU A 24 -2.55 -24.86 7.83
C LEU A 24 -1.64 -24.62 6.61
N THR A 25 -2.21 -24.47 5.42
CA THR A 25 -1.46 -24.24 4.17
C THR A 25 -1.31 -22.76 3.80
N ARG A 26 -1.78 -21.82 4.64
CA ARG A 26 -1.63 -20.40 4.33
C ARG A 26 -0.16 -19.98 4.37
N PRO A 27 0.28 -19.15 3.41
CA PRO A 27 1.61 -18.58 3.48
C PRO A 27 1.77 -17.69 4.71
N PRO A 28 3.01 -17.48 5.19
CA PRO A 28 3.26 -16.58 6.30
C PRO A 28 2.83 -15.16 5.94
N ALA A 29 2.12 -14.50 6.85
CA ALA A 29 1.69 -13.12 6.67
C ALA A 29 2.90 -12.19 6.49
N ARG A 30 2.76 -11.20 5.62
CA ARG A 30 3.77 -10.18 5.36
C ARG A 30 3.48 -8.93 6.19
N VAL A 31 4.53 -8.39 6.80
CA VAL A 31 4.50 -7.03 7.32
C VAL A 31 4.84 -6.08 6.17
N VAL A 32 3.97 -5.09 5.97
CA VAL A 32 4.18 -4.01 5.02
C VAL A 32 4.58 -2.78 5.83
N ASP A 33 5.83 -2.35 5.69
CA ASP A 33 6.34 -1.14 6.31
C ASP A 33 6.13 0.05 5.38
N SER A 34 5.26 0.98 5.78
CA SER A 34 4.94 2.20 5.01
C SER A 34 5.75 3.42 5.43
N SER A 35 6.63 3.30 6.44
CA SER A 35 7.30 4.44 7.08
C SER A 35 8.08 5.32 6.11
N ARG A 36 8.80 4.72 5.16
CA ARG A 36 9.54 5.44 4.13
C ARG A 36 8.62 6.23 3.20
N VAL A 37 7.53 5.61 2.76
CA VAL A 37 6.56 6.24 1.86
C VAL A 37 5.79 7.35 2.58
N GLU A 38 5.51 7.20 3.88
CA GLU A 38 4.98 8.28 4.73
C GLU A 38 5.95 9.46 4.81
N ALA A 39 7.25 9.20 5.01
CA ALA A 39 8.27 10.23 5.00
C ALA A 39 8.35 10.95 3.64
N CYS A 40 8.21 10.24 2.52
CA CYS A 40 8.10 10.86 1.20
C CYS A 40 6.93 11.83 1.08
N LEU A 41 5.76 11.52 1.66
CA LEU A 41 4.61 12.44 1.63
C LEU A 41 4.87 13.71 2.43
N GLU A 42 5.54 13.61 3.57
CA GLU A 42 5.94 14.77 4.37
C GLU A 42 6.96 15.65 3.62
N ILE A 43 7.95 15.03 2.98
CA ILE A 43 8.91 15.74 2.10
C ILE A 43 8.17 16.41 0.94
N TYR A 44 7.22 15.73 0.31
CA TYR A 44 6.42 16.30 -0.76
C TYR A 44 5.59 17.50 -0.30
N ARG A 45 4.98 17.43 0.90
CA ARG A 45 4.28 18.59 1.48
C ARG A 45 5.22 19.78 1.63
N CYS A 46 6.39 19.57 2.26
CA CYS A 46 7.37 20.65 2.46
C CYS A 46 7.90 21.21 1.14
N TYR A 47 8.18 20.34 0.15
CA TYR A 47 8.62 20.74 -1.18
C TYR A 47 7.57 21.56 -1.93
N ARG A 48 6.29 21.23 -1.79
CA ARG A 48 5.18 22.01 -2.39
C ARG A 48 5.08 23.43 -1.84
N GLU A 49 5.49 23.66 -0.59
CA GLU A 49 5.44 24.98 0.06
C GLU A 49 6.60 25.88 -0.39
N HIS A 50 7.81 25.32 -0.53
CA HIS A 50 9.04 26.11 -0.70
C HIS A 50 9.64 26.02 -2.11
N GLY A 51 9.34 24.95 -2.87
CA GLY A 51 9.87 24.73 -4.22
C GLY A 51 11.39 24.49 -4.28
N ASP A 52 12.06 24.27 -3.15
CA ASP A 52 13.51 24.17 -3.06
C ASP A 52 14.02 22.77 -3.44
N GLN A 53 14.65 22.68 -4.62
CA GLN A 53 15.21 21.42 -5.11
C GLN A 53 16.47 20.95 -4.36
N GLN A 54 17.27 21.87 -3.81
CA GLN A 54 18.46 21.49 -3.03
C GLN A 54 18.03 20.88 -1.71
N LYS A 55 17.04 21.49 -1.06
CA LYS A 55 16.42 20.96 0.14
C LYS A 55 15.75 19.60 -0.12
N LEU A 56 15.01 19.46 -1.23
CA LEU A 56 14.42 18.17 -1.61
C LEU A 56 15.48 17.06 -1.71
N ALA A 57 16.61 17.32 -2.38
CA ALA A 57 17.68 16.33 -2.49
C ALA A 57 18.26 15.96 -1.11
N SER A 58 18.47 16.96 -0.24
CA SER A 58 18.96 16.73 1.14
C SER A 58 17.97 15.95 1.99
N ASP A 59 16.67 16.16 1.82
CA ASP A 59 15.62 15.47 2.59
C ASP A 59 15.43 14.02 2.12
N LEU A 60 15.74 13.72 0.83
CA LEU A 60 15.65 12.37 0.26
C LEU A 60 16.86 11.48 0.58
N GLU A 61 18.04 12.07 0.82
CA GLU A 61 19.29 11.33 1.09
C GLU A 61 19.18 10.37 2.28
N PRO A 62 18.60 10.74 3.45
CA PRO A 62 18.42 9.83 4.59
C PRO A 62 17.51 8.63 4.28
N LEU A 63 16.63 8.76 3.29
CA LEU A 63 15.72 7.69 2.86
C LEU A 63 16.35 6.79 1.78
N ALA A 64 17.59 7.10 1.35
CA ALA A 64 18.27 6.47 0.22
C ALA A 64 17.43 6.50 -1.07
N LEU A 65 16.66 7.57 -1.27
CA LEU A 65 15.78 7.75 -2.43
C LEU A 65 16.39 8.73 -3.42
N SER A 66 16.30 8.40 -4.71
CA SER A 66 16.62 9.35 -5.77
C SER A 66 15.42 10.27 -6.06
N PRO A 67 15.63 11.44 -6.71
CA PRO A 67 14.53 12.27 -7.18
C PRO A 67 13.56 11.54 -8.12
N ARG A 68 14.06 10.55 -8.88
CA ARG A 68 13.23 9.70 -9.74
C ARG A 68 12.34 8.76 -8.92
N ASP A 69 12.89 8.14 -7.89
CA ASP A 69 12.12 7.28 -6.98
C ASP A 69 11.01 8.08 -6.29
N PHE A 70 11.36 9.28 -5.81
CA PHE A 70 10.40 10.21 -5.24
C PHE A 70 9.27 10.53 -6.21
N GLN A 71 9.58 10.85 -7.47
CA GLN A 71 8.57 11.14 -8.48
C GLN A 71 7.64 9.94 -8.71
N GLU A 72 8.17 8.73 -8.87
CA GLU A 72 7.34 7.53 -9.06
C GLU A 72 6.40 7.30 -7.86
N ILE A 73 6.90 7.45 -6.63
CA ILE A 73 6.09 7.32 -5.41
C ILE A 73 4.93 8.33 -5.42
N ILE A 74 5.19 9.60 -5.73
CA ILE A 74 4.16 10.65 -5.77
C ILE A 74 3.16 10.43 -6.91
N ASP A 75 3.61 10.02 -8.10
CA ASP A 75 2.76 9.73 -9.24
C ASP A 75 1.78 8.58 -8.93
N ARG A 76 2.22 7.57 -8.18
CA ARG A 76 1.37 6.46 -7.70
C ARG A 76 0.30 6.93 -6.71
N PHE A 77 0.65 7.81 -5.77
CA PHE A 77 -0.34 8.44 -4.89
C PHE A 77 -1.41 9.20 -5.69
N ILE A 78 -0.99 9.95 -6.71
CA ILE A 78 -1.91 10.67 -7.60
C ILE A 78 -2.79 9.69 -8.38
N TYR A 79 -2.21 8.61 -8.93
CA TYR A 79 -2.94 7.57 -9.66
C TYR A 79 -4.07 6.97 -8.82
N TYR A 80 -3.77 6.55 -7.59
CA TYR A 80 -4.76 5.92 -6.73
C TYR A 80 -5.80 6.89 -6.19
N ARG A 81 -5.44 8.15 -5.89
CA ARG A 81 -6.41 9.19 -5.53
C ARG A 81 -7.40 9.50 -6.64
N THR A 82 -6.93 9.51 -7.88
CA THR A 82 -7.77 9.93 -9.03
C THR A 82 -8.66 8.81 -9.56
N ARG A 83 -8.42 7.54 -9.20
CA ARG A 83 -9.12 6.37 -9.77
C ARG A 83 -9.70 5.44 -8.69
N LYS A 84 -10.91 5.75 -8.24
CA LYS A 84 -11.61 4.97 -7.20
C LYS A 84 -11.78 3.48 -7.53
N SER A 85 -12.14 3.14 -8.77
CA SER A 85 -12.29 1.72 -9.19
C SER A 85 -10.97 0.94 -9.10
N SER A 86 -9.85 1.59 -9.49
CA SER A 86 -8.51 1.02 -9.37
C SER A 86 -8.09 0.86 -7.91
N MET A 87 -8.45 1.81 -7.04
CA MET A 87 -8.19 1.74 -5.60
C MET A 87 -8.87 0.53 -4.95
N ASP A 88 -10.17 0.32 -5.18
CA ASP A 88 -10.91 -0.77 -4.53
C ASP A 88 -10.35 -2.14 -4.90
N GLN A 89 -9.90 -2.31 -6.14
CA GLN A 89 -9.22 -3.52 -6.60
C GLN A 89 -7.84 -3.66 -5.97
N ALA A 90 -7.06 -2.57 -5.94
CA ALA A 90 -5.72 -2.57 -5.36
C ALA A 90 -5.74 -2.87 -3.85
N MET A 91 -6.75 -2.41 -3.11
CA MET A 91 -6.93 -2.74 -1.69
C MET A 91 -7.21 -4.23 -1.45
N LYS A 92 -7.88 -4.92 -2.39
CA LYS A 92 -8.02 -6.39 -2.31
C LYS A 92 -6.68 -7.08 -2.52
N LEU A 93 -5.87 -6.58 -3.46
CA LEU A 93 -4.51 -7.08 -3.70
C LEU A 93 -3.61 -6.82 -2.48
N LEU A 94 -3.72 -5.68 -1.81
CA LEU A 94 -3.02 -5.40 -0.56
C LEU A 94 -3.33 -6.45 0.52
N ASN A 95 -4.60 -6.79 0.69
CA ASN A 95 -5.00 -7.81 1.66
C ASN A 95 -4.42 -9.18 1.31
N ALA A 96 -4.43 -9.58 0.04
CA ALA A 96 -3.80 -10.82 -0.41
C ALA A 96 -2.28 -10.79 -0.20
N PHE A 97 -1.62 -9.67 -0.51
CA PHE A 97 -0.19 -9.49 -0.30
C PHE A 97 0.19 -9.61 1.18
N LYS A 98 -0.56 -8.94 2.08
CA LYS A 98 -0.39 -9.05 3.55
C LYS A 98 -0.62 -10.47 4.07
N MET A 99 -1.48 -11.25 3.42
CA MET A 99 -1.67 -12.67 3.75
C MET A 99 -0.53 -13.57 3.25
N GLY A 100 0.47 -13.03 2.55
CA GLY A 100 1.62 -13.78 2.06
C GLY A 100 1.47 -14.34 0.65
N TYR A 101 0.40 -13.99 -0.07
CA TYR A 101 0.22 -14.39 -1.47
C TYR A 101 1.12 -13.57 -2.40
N ASP A 102 1.70 -14.24 -3.39
CA ASP A 102 2.43 -13.58 -4.47
C ASP A 102 1.45 -12.89 -5.43
N ILE A 103 1.74 -11.64 -5.76
CA ILE A 103 0.90 -10.82 -6.64
C ILE A 103 1.68 -10.56 -7.91
N ASP A 104 1.22 -11.12 -9.02
CA ASP A 104 1.80 -10.83 -10.33
C ASP A 104 1.46 -9.39 -10.74
N ALA A 105 2.49 -8.53 -10.76
CA ALA A 105 2.38 -7.17 -11.26
C ALA A 105 2.86 -7.14 -12.72
N ALA A 106 2.16 -6.38 -13.57
CA ALA A 106 2.55 -6.19 -14.97
C ALA A 106 3.93 -5.53 -15.13
N SER A 107 4.38 -4.80 -14.11
CA SER A 107 5.70 -4.18 -14.03
C SER A 107 6.17 -4.11 -12.59
N VAL A 108 7.44 -4.42 -12.36
CA VAL A 108 8.11 -4.22 -11.07
C VAL A 108 8.84 -2.88 -11.13
N TYR A 109 8.55 -2.00 -10.19
CA TYR A 109 9.26 -0.74 -10.03
C TYR A 109 10.40 -0.92 -9.05
N GLU A 110 11.63 -0.73 -9.54
CA GLU A 110 12.81 -0.76 -8.69
C GLU A 110 12.96 0.60 -8.01
N ILE A 111 12.69 0.63 -6.71
CA ILE A 111 12.93 1.78 -5.85
C ILE A 111 14.19 1.52 -5.04
N SER A 112 15.11 2.49 -5.04
CA SER A 112 16.36 2.41 -4.27
C SER A 112 16.09 2.04 -2.80
N GLY A 113 16.79 1.00 -2.31
CA GLY A 113 16.62 0.50 -0.94
C GLY A 113 15.30 -0.24 -0.65
N MET A 114 14.43 -0.45 -1.64
CA MET A 114 13.24 -1.32 -1.52
C MET A 114 13.58 -2.76 -1.96
N ALA A 115 12.94 -3.75 -1.34
CA ALA A 115 12.97 -5.10 -1.87
C ALA A 115 12.37 -5.13 -3.28
N SER A 116 13.10 -5.70 -4.26
CA SER A 116 12.63 -5.86 -5.64
C SER A 116 11.62 -6.99 -5.74
N GLU A 117 10.45 -6.77 -5.15
CA GLU A 117 9.32 -7.69 -5.17
C GLU A 117 8.16 -7.09 -5.97
N PRO A 118 7.45 -7.89 -6.77
CA PRO A 118 6.21 -7.46 -7.40
C PRO A 118 5.24 -6.85 -6.40
N PHE A 119 4.58 -5.76 -6.78
CA PHE A 119 3.56 -5.07 -5.97
C PHE A 119 4.07 -4.44 -4.66
N ARG A 120 5.36 -4.52 -4.31
CA ARG A 120 5.89 -4.00 -3.04
C ARG A 120 5.67 -2.49 -2.87
N LEU A 121 6.01 -1.70 -3.89
CA LEU A 121 5.80 -0.25 -3.89
C LEU A 121 4.31 0.09 -3.70
N ASP A 122 3.45 -0.55 -4.51
CA ASP A 122 2.01 -0.33 -4.42
C ASP A 122 1.48 -0.75 -3.03
N ALA A 123 2.01 -1.83 -2.43
CA ALA A 123 1.63 -2.26 -1.11
C ALA A 123 1.97 -1.24 -0.02
N GLU A 124 3.18 -0.67 -0.04
CA GLU A 124 3.58 0.40 0.90
C GLU A 124 2.68 1.63 0.74
N ILE A 125 2.38 2.04 -0.50
CA ILE A 125 1.50 3.18 -0.80
C ILE A 125 0.06 2.93 -0.32
N LEU A 126 -0.52 1.79 -0.67
CA LEU A 126 -1.88 1.43 -0.29
C LEU A 126 -2.01 1.25 1.23
N ALA A 127 -0.94 0.81 1.91
CA ALA A 127 -0.90 0.77 3.37
C ALA A 127 -1.01 2.17 3.98
N VAL A 128 -0.45 3.22 3.36
CA VAL A 128 -0.66 4.60 3.80
C VAL A 128 -2.12 5.04 3.61
N PHE A 129 -2.75 4.69 2.47
CA PHE A 129 -4.17 4.97 2.26
C PHE A 129 -5.07 4.31 3.33
N GLU A 130 -4.71 3.12 3.77
CA GLU A 130 -5.45 2.38 4.80
C GLU A 130 -5.22 2.94 6.21
N SER A 131 -3.96 3.23 6.56
CA SER A 131 -3.56 3.50 7.95
C SER A 131 -3.44 4.99 8.29
N ARG A 132 -3.11 5.83 7.31
CA ARG A 132 -2.85 7.28 7.48
C ARG A 132 -3.42 8.15 6.36
N PRO A 133 -4.73 8.07 6.06
CA PRO A 133 -5.36 8.89 5.01
C PRO A 133 -5.22 10.41 5.24
N GLU A 134 -5.07 10.84 6.49
CA GLU A 134 -4.85 12.23 6.86
C GLU A 134 -3.53 12.80 6.33
N LEU A 135 -2.46 12.00 6.26
CA LEU A 135 -1.18 12.44 5.68
C LEU A 135 -1.33 12.75 4.20
N ILE A 136 -2.07 11.90 3.48
CA ILE A 136 -2.35 12.08 2.06
C ILE A 136 -3.18 13.36 1.85
N LYS A 137 -4.18 13.59 2.70
CA LYS A 137 -4.99 14.80 2.65
C LYS A 137 -4.12 16.06 2.83
N LYS A 138 -3.28 16.09 3.86
CA LYS A 138 -2.36 17.22 4.12
C LYS A 138 -1.39 17.45 2.95
N ALA A 139 -0.82 16.38 2.40
CA ALA A 139 0.17 16.49 1.32
C ALA A 139 -0.45 17.01 0.00
N PHE A 140 -1.71 16.71 -0.28
CA PHE A 140 -2.31 16.99 -1.59
C PHE A 140 -3.41 18.06 -1.60
N GLU A 141 -4.21 18.17 -0.54
CA GLU A 141 -5.46 18.96 -0.54
C GLU A 141 -5.34 20.27 0.23
N GLU A 142 -4.47 20.35 1.22
CA GLU A 142 -4.16 21.60 1.91
C GLU A 142 -3.30 22.48 0.97
N LYS A 143 -3.94 23.46 0.32
CA LYS A 143 -3.27 24.61 -0.31
C LYS A 143 -3.46 25.81 0.60
N ASN A 144 -2.35 26.48 0.92
CA ASN A 144 -2.24 27.73 1.67
C ASN A 144 -3.39 28.72 1.41
N ASP A 145 -4.28 28.86 2.40
CA ASP A 145 -5.27 29.95 2.48
C ASP A 145 -4.62 31.31 2.86
N GLU A 146 -3.29 31.40 2.96
CA GLU A 146 -2.59 32.60 3.46
C GLU A 146 -2.00 33.53 2.37
N GLN A 147 -2.28 33.31 1.08
CA GLN A 147 -1.81 34.20 -0.01
C GLN A 147 -2.92 34.95 -0.77
N SER A 148 -4.03 35.28 -0.11
CA SER A 148 -5.04 36.21 -0.67
C SER A 148 -5.32 37.42 0.23
N SER A 149 -4.32 37.86 1.00
CA SER A 149 -4.41 39.08 1.81
C SER A 149 -3.06 39.78 1.86
N SER A 150 -2.64 40.39 0.76
CA SER A 150 -1.64 41.47 0.72
C SER A 150 -1.89 42.35 -0.50
#